data_AF-A0A9Q4EHB5-F1
#
_entry.id   AF-A0A9Q4EHB5-F1
#
_cell.length_a   1.000
_cell.length_b   1.000
_cell.length_c   1.000
_cell.angle_alpha   90.00
_cell.angle_beta   90.00
_cell.angle_gamma   90.00
#
_symmetry.space_group_name_H-M   'P 1'
#
loop_
_entity.id
_entity.type
_entity.pdbx_description
1 polymer ?
#
loop_
_entity_poly.entity_id
_entity_poly.type
_entity_poly.pdbx_seq_one_letter_code
_entity_poly.pdbx_strand_id
1 'polypeptide(L)'
;MITMRKMISAGAIIIILIAGALYFYFDKTNEKETTGGNKNMNSEEKSDREKAEEYAEKMKPKVEETLKKEDIHHFIKTITFEKEIEINPMGRIIIDGYVNGDPEKFHFSADLIYNSNKVDGMSFSKDLADRFENWDDFDKEVKEDFLNSLTKEEREQYLKDIGELK
;
A
#
# COMPACT_ATOMS: atom_id res chain seq x y z
N MET A 1 48.79 39.06 2.13
CA MET A 1 47.67 39.60 1.33
C MET A 1 46.66 38.48 1.09
N ILE A 2 45.67 38.33 1.98
CA ILE A 2 44.63 37.30 1.82
C ILE A 2 43.67 37.81 0.75
N THR A 3 43.79 37.23 -0.44
CA THR A 3 43.01 37.61 -1.62
C THR A 3 41.51 37.41 -1.34
N MET A 4 40.76 38.49 -1.53
CA MET A 4 39.32 38.72 -1.29
C MET A 4 38.37 37.58 -1.71
N ARG A 5 38.78 36.66 -2.60
CA ARG A 5 37.98 35.50 -3.03
C ARG A 5 37.76 34.44 -1.94
N LYS A 6 38.64 34.34 -0.92
CA LYS A 6 38.50 33.34 0.15
C LYS A 6 37.59 33.78 1.32
N MET A 7 37.23 35.07 1.40
CA MET A 7 36.30 35.55 2.43
C MET A 7 34.83 35.36 2.06
N ILE A 8 34.50 35.34 0.77
CA ILE A 8 33.11 35.19 0.31
C ILE A 8 32.60 33.76 0.52
N SER A 9 33.47 32.75 0.38
CA SER A 9 33.11 31.34 0.60
C SER A 9 32.98 30.96 2.09
N ALA A 10 33.71 31.61 2.99
CA ALA A 10 33.60 31.36 4.43
C ALA A 10 32.32 31.96 5.05
N GLY A 11 31.88 33.12 4.55
CA GLY A 11 30.66 33.78 5.02
C GLY A 11 29.38 33.01 4.68
N ALA A 12 29.30 32.40 3.49
CA ALA A 12 28.13 31.63 3.06
C ALA A 12 27.89 30.37 3.94
N ILE A 13 28.96 29.71 4.38
CA ILE A 13 28.87 28.50 5.21
C ILE A 13 28.30 28.83 6.60
N ILE A 14 28.70 29.97 7.19
CA ILE A 14 28.23 30.40 8.51
C ILE A 14 26.72 30.74 8.47
N ILE A 15 26.24 31.36 7.38
CA ILE A 15 24.82 31.72 7.24
C ILE A 15 23.95 30.46 7.10
N ILE A 16 24.41 29.43 6.37
CA ILE A 16 23.68 28.16 6.22
C ILE A 16 23.57 27.41 7.56
N LEU A 17 24.62 27.43 8.39
CA LEU A 17 24.60 26.79 9.71
C LEU A 17 23.63 27.47 10.68
N ILE A 18 23.54 28.80 10.65
CA ILE A 18 22.60 29.57 11.50
C ILE A 18 21.15 29.35 11.05
N ALA A 19 20.89 29.32 9.74
CA ALA A 19 19.55 29.05 9.20
C ALA A 19 19.08 27.60 9.51
N GLY A 20 19.98 26.62 9.42
CA GLY A 20 19.69 25.24 9.80
C GLY A 20 19.40 25.08 11.29
N ALA A 21 20.16 25.76 12.16
CA ALA A 21 19.91 25.76 13.60
C ALA A 21 18.57 26.42 13.95
N LEU A 22 18.21 27.52 13.28
CA LEU A 22 16.92 28.19 13.49
C LEU A 22 15.74 27.36 12.98
N TYR A 23 15.86 26.70 11.82
CA TYR A 23 14.82 25.80 11.30
C TYR A 23 14.58 24.62 12.26
N PHE A 24 15.66 24.02 12.77
CA PHE A 24 15.59 22.93 13.75
C PHE A 24 15.01 23.38 15.11
N TYR A 25 15.32 24.62 15.54
CA TYR A 25 14.74 25.18 16.76
C TYR A 25 13.25 25.50 16.60
N PHE A 26 12.83 26.01 15.44
CA PHE A 26 11.44 26.37 15.16
C PHE A 26 10.53 25.14 15.02
N ASP A 27 11.04 24.06 14.41
CA ASP A 27 10.34 22.76 14.32
C ASP A 27 10.11 22.17 15.71
N LYS A 28 11.12 22.22 16.58
CA LYS A 28 11.06 21.73 17.96
C LYS A 28 10.12 22.52 18.88
N THR A 29 9.84 23.80 18.57
CA THR A 29 8.94 24.65 19.39
C THR A 29 7.46 24.57 19.01
N ASN A 30 7.10 23.85 17.93
CA ASN A 30 5.69 23.66 17.55
C ASN A 30 5.01 22.44 18.19
N GLU A 31 5.74 21.64 18.98
CA GLU A 31 5.11 20.66 19.87
C GLU A 31 4.52 21.36 21.09
N LYS A 32 3.20 21.60 21.04
CA LYS A 32 2.39 22.04 22.17
C LYS A 32 2.46 21.03 23.31
N GLU A 33 2.72 21.57 24.49
CA GLU A 33 2.65 20.93 25.80
C GLU A 33 1.42 20.03 25.97
N THR A 34 1.67 18.76 26.31
CA THR A 34 0.79 18.05 27.25
C THR A 34 1.63 17.35 28.32
N THR A 35 1.21 17.61 29.55
CA THR A 35 1.89 17.39 30.82
C THR A 35 1.97 15.91 31.21
N GLY A 36 3.13 15.48 31.70
CA GLY A 36 3.25 14.49 32.77
C GLY A 36 3.81 13.10 32.39
N GLY A 37 5.07 12.85 32.72
CA GLY A 37 5.60 11.48 32.77
C GLY A 37 7.12 11.41 32.60
N ASN A 38 7.84 11.38 33.71
CA ASN A 38 9.29 11.19 33.78
C ASN A 38 9.68 9.85 33.13
N LYS A 39 10.35 9.85 31.97
CA LYS A 39 11.08 8.67 31.45
C LYS A 39 12.37 9.08 30.77
N ASN A 40 13.47 8.68 31.39
CA ASN A 40 14.73 8.44 30.71
C ASN A 40 14.47 7.42 29.58
N MET A 41 14.44 7.86 28.32
CA MET A 41 14.38 6.97 27.16
C MET A 41 15.61 7.23 26.30
N ASN A 42 16.66 6.51 26.63
CA ASN A 42 17.76 6.24 25.72
C ASN A 42 17.36 4.96 24.97
N SER A 43 16.64 5.11 23.84
CA SER A 43 16.41 4.02 22.88
C SER A 43 15.96 4.61 21.55
N GLU A 44 16.74 4.37 20.49
CA GLU A 44 16.34 4.48 19.08
C GLU A 44 15.27 3.42 18.75
N GLU A 45 14.16 3.43 19.47
CA GLU A 45 13.07 2.49 19.26
C GLU A 45 12.20 3.00 18.10
N LYS A 46 12.02 2.17 17.07
CA LYS A 46 11.17 2.50 15.91
C LYS A 46 9.77 2.88 16.35
N SER A 47 9.17 3.85 15.66
CA SER A 47 7.78 4.22 15.89
C SER A 47 6.83 3.06 15.59
N ASP A 48 5.65 3.05 16.20
CA ASP A 48 4.65 2.01 15.95
C ASP A 48 4.24 1.93 14.46
N ARG A 49 4.28 3.07 13.76
CA ARG A 49 4.05 3.14 12.32
C ARG A 49 5.17 2.48 11.52
N GLU A 50 6.43 2.77 11.84
CA GLU A 50 7.58 2.14 11.18
C GLU A 50 7.59 0.61 11.39
N LYS A 51 7.19 0.16 12.58
CA LYS A 51 7.02 -1.28 12.88
C LYS A 51 5.93 -1.90 12.00
N ALA A 52 4.81 -1.21 11.80
CA ALA A 52 3.72 -1.65 10.94
C ALA A 52 4.12 -1.70 9.46
N GLU A 53 4.82 -0.67 8.96
CA GLU A 53 5.33 -0.61 7.58
C GLU A 53 6.33 -1.76 7.31
N GLU A 54 7.25 -2.02 8.24
CA GLU A 54 8.18 -3.15 8.11
C GLU A 54 7.46 -4.51 8.14
N TYR A 55 6.44 -4.65 8.99
CA TYR A 55 5.64 -5.88 9.03
C TYR A 55 4.83 -6.08 7.75
N ALA A 56 4.21 -5.02 7.22
CA ALA A 56 3.48 -5.05 5.96
C ALA A 56 4.38 -5.50 4.80
N GLU A 57 5.59 -4.94 4.69
CA GLU A 57 6.56 -5.32 3.66
C GLU A 57 6.91 -6.82 3.72
N LYS A 58 7.12 -7.35 4.94
CA LYS A 58 7.37 -8.78 5.16
C LYS A 58 6.19 -9.67 4.81
N MET A 59 4.97 -9.13 4.86
CA MET A 59 3.74 -9.86 4.60
C MET A 59 3.32 -9.84 3.13
N LYS A 60 3.86 -8.94 2.29
CA LYS A 60 3.57 -8.88 0.84
C LYS A 60 3.65 -10.24 0.12
N PRO A 61 4.66 -11.11 0.35
CA PRO A 61 4.69 -12.43 -0.29
C PRO A 61 3.49 -13.33 0.08
N LYS A 62 2.96 -13.20 1.30
CA LYS A 62 1.77 -13.96 1.73
C LYS A 62 0.49 -13.38 1.14
N VAL A 63 0.43 -12.06 0.94
CA VAL A 63 -0.68 -11.42 0.21
C VAL A 63 -0.70 -11.90 -1.24
N GLU A 64 0.46 -11.93 -1.90
CA GLU A 64 0.61 -12.49 -3.26
C GLU A 64 0.21 -13.97 -3.32
N GLU A 65 0.60 -14.78 -2.34
CA GLU A 65 0.20 -16.19 -2.26
C GLU A 65 -1.33 -16.34 -2.13
N THR A 66 -1.97 -15.54 -1.27
CA THR A 66 -3.43 -15.56 -1.12
C THR A 66 -4.11 -15.13 -2.42
N LEU A 67 -3.66 -14.06 -3.07
CA LEU A 67 -4.21 -13.60 -4.36
C LEU A 67 -4.15 -14.70 -5.43
N LYS A 68 -3.02 -15.39 -5.53
CA LYS A 68 -2.83 -16.48 -6.50
C LYS A 68 -3.68 -17.71 -6.21
N LYS A 69 -4.15 -17.90 -4.97
CA LYS A 69 -5.08 -18.99 -4.62
C LYS A 69 -6.51 -18.66 -5.02
N GLU A 70 -6.91 -17.40 -4.89
CA GLU A 70 -8.23 -16.92 -5.35
C GLU A 70 -8.30 -16.86 -6.89
N ASP A 71 -7.16 -16.62 -7.56
CA ASP A 71 -7.07 -16.55 -9.02
C ASP A 71 -7.09 -17.93 -9.72
N ILE A 72 -8.26 -18.58 -9.69
CA ILE A 72 -8.48 -19.89 -10.30
C ILE A 72 -8.34 -19.89 -11.83
N HIS A 73 -8.53 -18.72 -12.47
CA HIS A 73 -8.48 -18.57 -13.93
C HIS A 73 -7.10 -18.11 -14.43
N HIS A 74 -6.13 -17.94 -13.54
CA HIS A 74 -4.80 -17.42 -13.85
C HIS A 74 -4.84 -16.05 -14.54
N PHE A 75 -5.81 -15.21 -14.19
CA PHE A 75 -5.99 -13.86 -14.70
C PHE A 75 -4.83 -12.93 -14.30
N ILE A 76 -4.30 -13.06 -13.07
CA ILE A 76 -3.24 -12.21 -12.54
C ILE A 76 -1.92 -12.49 -13.27
N LYS A 77 -1.40 -11.47 -13.95
CA LYS A 77 -0.07 -11.49 -14.60
C LYS A 77 0.95 -10.66 -13.84
N THR A 78 0.52 -9.53 -13.29
CA THR A 78 1.35 -8.64 -12.47
C THR A 78 0.59 -8.19 -11.23
N ILE A 79 1.32 -7.99 -10.14
CA ILE A 79 0.81 -7.46 -8.87
C ILE A 79 1.64 -6.23 -8.54
N THR A 80 0.98 -5.12 -8.25
CA THR A 80 1.60 -3.89 -7.79
C THR A 80 1.04 -3.54 -6.42
N PHE A 81 1.90 -3.45 -5.41
CA PHE A 81 1.53 -2.95 -4.10
C PHE A 81 1.64 -1.43 -4.07
N GLU A 82 0.67 -0.78 -3.43
CA GLU A 82 0.81 0.63 -3.10
C GLU A 82 1.93 0.85 -2.07
N LYS A 83 2.49 2.07 -2.09
CA LYS A 83 3.65 2.40 -1.25
C LYS A 83 3.25 2.63 0.20
N GLU A 84 2.12 3.28 0.41
CA GLU A 84 1.64 3.65 1.74
C GLU A 84 0.72 2.56 2.28
N ILE A 85 0.80 2.33 3.59
CA ILE A 85 -0.15 1.49 4.31
C ILE A 85 -1.12 2.38 5.08
N GLU A 86 -2.34 1.89 5.27
CA GLU A 86 -3.28 2.46 6.24
C GLU A 86 -3.23 1.64 7.54
N ILE A 87 -3.35 2.33 8.68
CA ILE A 87 -3.62 1.69 9.97
C ILE A 87 -4.98 2.18 10.43
N ASN A 88 -5.98 1.31 10.41
CA ASN A 88 -7.34 1.71 10.75
C ASN A 88 -7.51 1.90 12.27
N PRO A 89 -8.62 2.48 12.76
CA PRO A 89 -8.83 2.73 14.19
C PRO A 89 -8.83 1.48 15.09
N MET A 90 -8.98 0.28 14.51
CA MET A 90 -8.88 -1.00 15.23
C MET A 90 -7.44 -1.53 15.29
N GLY A 91 -6.47 -0.82 14.71
CA GLY A 91 -5.06 -1.22 14.64
C GLY A 91 -4.79 -2.30 13.60
N ARG A 92 -5.70 -2.51 12.62
CA ARG A 92 -5.38 -3.36 11.47
C ARG A 92 -4.50 -2.59 10.50
N ILE A 93 -3.54 -3.31 9.92
CA ILE A 93 -2.66 -2.81 8.89
C ILE A 93 -3.26 -3.21 7.54
N ILE A 94 -3.54 -2.22 6.70
CA ILE A 94 -4.12 -2.40 5.37
C ILE A 94 -3.02 -2.24 4.34
N ILE A 95 -2.89 -3.24 3.46
CA ILE A 95 -2.03 -3.17 2.29
C ILE A 95 -2.92 -3.13 1.06
N ASP A 96 -2.90 -2.01 0.37
CA ASP A 96 -3.59 -1.85 -0.90
C ASP A 96 -2.67 -2.18 -2.08
N GLY A 97 -3.29 -2.53 -3.19
CA GLY A 97 -2.60 -2.79 -4.44
C GLY A 97 -3.58 -3.06 -5.57
N TYR A 98 -3.01 -3.38 -6.72
CA TYR A 98 -3.79 -3.72 -7.91
C TYR A 98 -3.05 -4.71 -8.78
N VAL A 99 -3.78 -5.35 -9.68
CA VAL A 99 -3.23 -6.31 -10.64
C VAL A 99 -3.33 -5.81 -12.07
N ASN A 100 -2.47 -6.36 -12.93
CA ASN A 100 -2.50 -6.15 -14.38
C ASN A 100 -2.43 -4.67 -14.84
N GLY A 101 -1.94 -3.77 -13.98
CA GLY A 101 -1.70 -2.37 -14.35
C GLY A 101 -2.93 -1.45 -14.29
N ASP A 102 -4.08 -1.93 -13.82
CA ASP A 102 -5.32 -1.14 -13.78
C ASP A 102 -5.84 -1.00 -12.33
N PRO A 103 -5.44 0.07 -11.61
CA PRO A 103 -5.87 0.31 -10.24
C PRO A 103 -7.37 0.64 -10.11
N GLU A 104 -8.00 1.18 -11.15
CA GLU A 104 -9.43 1.53 -11.10
C GLU A 104 -10.28 0.25 -11.15
N LYS A 105 -9.92 -0.67 -12.05
CA LYS A 105 -10.69 -1.90 -12.23
C LYS A 105 -10.23 -3.04 -11.34
N PHE A 106 -8.94 -3.19 -11.10
CA PHE A 106 -8.41 -4.44 -10.52
C PHE A 106 -7.66 -4.22 -9.21
N HIS A 107 -8.20 -3.37 -8.33
CA HIS A 107 -7.65 -3.18 -6.98
C HIS A 107 -8.03 -4.30 -6.00
N PHE A 108 -7.17 -4.48 -5.01
CA PHE A 108 -7.40 -5.32 -3.85
C PHE A 108 -6.93 -4.59 -2.59
N SER A 109 -7.46 -5.03 -1.44
CA SER A 109 -7.04 -4.57 -0.13
C SER A 109 -6.87 -5.76 0.80
N ALA A 110 -5.71 -5.85 1.45
CA ALA A 110 -5.37 -6.94 2.37
C ALA A 110 -5.31 -6.44 3.81
N ASP A 111 -6.12 -7.04 4.68
CA ASP A 111 -6.17 -6.80 6.11
C ASP A 111 -5.15 -7.67 6.86
N LEU A 112 -4.34 -7.05 7.69
CA LEU A 112 -3.38 -7.72 8.57
C LEU A 112 -3.57 -7.30 10.03
N ILE A 113 -3.51 -8.27 10.93
CA ILE A 113 -3.28 -8.04 12.36
C ILE A 113 -1.78 -8.16 12.62
N TYR A 114 -1.20 -7.18 13.33
CA TYR A 114 0.22 -7.21 13.67
C TYR A 114 0.61 -8.52 14.38
N ASN A 115 1.68 -9.17 13.91
CA ASN A 115 2.15 -10.49 14.38
C ASN A 115 1.19 -11.68 14.22
N SER A 116 0.07 -11.57 13.50
CA SER A 116 -0.78 -12.73 13.18
C SER A 116 -0.09 -13.73 12.24
N ASN A 117 0.91 -13.27 11.48
CA ASN A 117 1.63 -14.01 10.45
C ASN A 117 0.74 -14.63 9.36
N LYS A 118 -0.47 -14.10 9.15
CA LYS A 118 -1.38 -14.51 8.08
C LYS A 118 -2.06 -13.28 7.46
N VAL A 119 -2.67 -13.45 6.30
CA VAL A 119 -3.63 -12.48 5.76
C VAL A 119 -4.94 -12.71 6.51
N ASP A 120 -5.41 -11.69 7.24
CA ASP A 120 -6.58 -11.80 8.12
C ASP A 120 -7.89 -11.51 7.38
N GLY A 121 -7.81 -10.84 6.24
CA GLY A 121 -8.91 -10.57 5.32
C GLY A 121 -8.38 -10.06 3.99
N MET A 122 -9.16 -10.25 2.94
CA MET A 122 -8.87 -9.67 1.63
C MET A 122 -10.17 -9.23 0.99
N SER A 123 -10.16 -8.07 0.37
CA SER A 123 -11.26 -7.56 -0.42
C SER A 123 -10.77 -7.16 -1.80
N PHE A 124 -11.70 -7.14 -2.75
CA PHE A 124 -11.42 -6.90 -4.16
C PHE A 124 -12.40 -5.88 -4.70
N SER A 125 -11.97 -5.17 -5.74
CA SER A 125 -12.90 -4.50 -6.63
C SER A 125 -13.91 -5.52 -7.20
N LYS A 126 -15.10 -5.03 -7.58
CA LYS A 126 -16.10 -5.90 -8.21
C LYS A 126 -15.55 -6.58 -9.46
N ASP A 127 -14.88 -5.83 -10.33
CA ASP A 127 -14.34 -6.36 -11.59
C ASP A 127 -13.29 -7.45 -11.36
N LEU A 128 -12.42 -7.32 -10.35
CA LEU A 128 -11.43 -8.34 -10.00
C LEU A 128 -12.10 -9.57 -9.37
N ALA A 129 -13.04 -9.37 -8.45
CA ALA A 129 -13.82 -10.46 -7.86
C ALA A 129 -14.55 -11.28 -8.93
N ASP A 130 -15.18 -10.61 -9.91
CA ASP A 130 -15.83 -11.28 -11.03
C ASP A 130 -14.85 -12.15 -11.86
N ARG A 131 -13.54 -11.84 -11.86
CA ARG A 131 -12.50 -12.68 -12.52
C ARG A 131 -11.98 -13.82 -11.67
N PHE A 132 -12.35 -13.90 -10.40
CA PHE A 132 -12.07 -15.06 -9.54
C PHE A 132 -13.28 -15.99 -9.44
N GLU A 133 -14.43 -15.56 -9.92
CA GLU A 133 -15.69 -16.31 -9.82
C GLU A 133 -15.59 -17.69 -10.48
N ASN A 134 -15.95 -18.72 -9.73
CA ASN A 134 -16.03 -20.08 -10.25
C ASN A 134 -17.45 -20.36 -10.76
N TRP A 135 -17.69 -20.10 -12.05
CA TRP A 135 -19.02 -20.28 -12.63
C TRP A 135 -19.54 -21.73 -12.62
N ASP A 136 -18.68 -22.73 -12.36
CA ASP A 136 -19.13 -24.11 -12.16
C ASP A 136 -19.95 -24.28 -10.86
N ASP A 137 -19.88 -23.33 -9.93
CA ASP A 137 -20.65 -23.33 -8.69
C ASP A 137 -22.08 -22.75 -8.87
N PHE A 138 -22.40 -22.27 -10.07
CA PHE A 138 -23.68 -21.63 -10.39
C PHE A 138 -24.42 -22.34 -11.53
N ASP A 139 -25.73 -22.13 -11.60
CA ASP A 139 -26.51 -22.54 -12.76
C ASP A 139 -26.06 -21.76 -14.00
N LYS A 140 -26.07 -22.43 -15.16
CA LYS A 140 -25.67 -21.84 -16.45
C LYS A 140 -26.44 -20.56 -16.79
N GLU A 141 -27.71 -20.48 -16.37
CA GLU A 141 -28.55 -19.31 -16.59
C GLU A 141 -28.00 -18.07 -15.84
N VAL A 142 -27.47 -18.25 -14.63
CA VAL A 142 -26.89 -17.15 -13.84
C VAL A 142 -25.64 -16.58 -14.53
N LYS A 143 -24.77 -17.46 -15.05
CA LYS A 143 -23.60 -17.06 -15.82
C LYS A 143 -24.01 -16.32 -17.09
N GLU A 144 -24.95 -16.86 -17.85
CA GLU A 144 -25.39 -16.21 -19.09
C GLU A 144 -26.08 -14.87 -18.84
N ASP A 145 -26.88 -14.74 -17.77
CA ASP A 145 -27.49 -13.47 -17.38
C ASP A 145 -26.43 -12.43 -17.04
N PHE A 146 -25.39 -12.81 -16.29
CA PHE A 146 -24.24 -11.94 -16.04
C PHE A 146 -23.55 -11.53 -17.36
N LEU A 147 -23.20 -12.49 -18.22
CA LEU A 147 -22.53 -12.22 -19.50
C LEU A 147 -23.38 -11.36 -20.46
N ASN A 148 -24.70 -11.47 -20.39
CA ASN A 148 -25.64 -10.67 -21.17
C ASN A 148 -25.85 -9.27 -20.57
N SER A 149 -25.49 -9.04 -19.30
CA SER A 149 -25.50 -7.71 -18.70
C SER A 149 -24.34 -6.83 -19.17
N LEU A 150 -23.27 -7.43 -19.70
CA LEU A 150 -22.09 -6.75 -20.22
C LEU A 150 -22.32 -6.23 -21.64
N THR A 151 -21.61 -5.17 -22.03
CA THR A 151 -21.48 -4.83 -23.45
C THR A 151 -20.75 -5.95 -24.20
N LYS A 152 -20.85 -5.96 -25.54
CA LYS A 152 -20.22 -6.99 -26.35
C LYS A 152 -18.69 -7.02 -26.14
N GLU A 153 -18.08 -5.84 -26.09
CA GLU A 153 -16.64 -5.66 -25.89
C GLU A 153 -16.20 -6.12 -24.50
N GLU A 154 -16.96 -5.78 -23.46
CA GLU A 154 -16.70 -6.22 -22.08
C GLU A 154 -16.85 -7.73 -21.93
N ARG A 155 -17.89 -8.32 -22.54
CA ARG A 155 -18.08 -9.79 -22.54
C ARG A 155 -16.91 -10.49 -23.21
N GLU A 156 -16.47 -9.99 -24.38
CA GLU A 156 -15.35 -10.60 -25.09
C GLU A 156 -14.05 -10.55 -24.27
N GLN A 157 -13.76 -9.39 -23.65
CA GLN A 157 -12.59 -9.25 -22.79
C GLN A 157 -12.70 -10.11 -21.53
N TYR A 158 -13.86 -10.13 -20.88
CA TYR A 158 -14.13 -10.99 -19.72
C TYR A 158 -13.83 -12.46 -20.02
N LEU A 159 -14.36 -12.99 -21.13
CA LEU A 159 -14.14 -14.38 -21.51
C LEU A 159 -12.66 -14.68 -21.83
N LYS A 160 -11.92 -13.71 -22.35
CA LYS A 160 -10.46 -13.84 -22.54
C LYS A 160 -9.72 -13.85 -21.20
N ASP A 161 -10.11 -12.96 -20.30
CA ASP A 161 -9.51 -12.82 -18.97
C ASP A 161 -9.62 -14.12 -18.17
N ILE A 162 -10.78 -14.80 -18.26
CA ILE A 162 -11.03 -16.08 -17.59
C ILE A 162 -10.63 -17.32 -18.43
N GLY A 163 -10.01 -17.11 -19.60
CA GLY A 163 -9.48 -18.20 -20.43
C GLY A 163 -10.51 -19.02 -21.22
N GLU A 164 -11.76 -18.58 -21.27
CA GLU A 164 -12.85 -19.22 -22.04
C GLU A 164 -12.86 -18.80 -23.51
N LEU A 165 -12.23 -17.69 -23.84
CA LEU A 165 -12.01 -17.22 -25.21
C LEU A 165 -10.52 -17.06 -25.48
N LYS A 166 -10.02 -17.67 -26.57
CA LYS A 166 -8.60 -17.65 -26.96
C LYS A 166 -8.34 -16.68 -28.10
#